data_AF-X1TNC0-F1
#
_entry.id   AF-X1TNC0-F1
#
_cell.length_a   1.000
_cell.length_b   1.000
_cell.length_c   1.000
_cell.angle_alpha   90.00
_cell.angle_beta   90.00
_cell.angle_gamma   90.00
#
_symmetry.space_group_name_H-M   'P 1'
#
loop_
_entity.id
_entity.type
_entity.pdbx_description
1 polymer ?
#
loop_
_entity_poly.entity_id
_entity_poly.type
_entity_poly.pdbx_seq_one_letter_code
_entity_poly.pdbx_strand_id
1 'polypeptide(L)'
;LTKGTVTNPDKFPLYAGQDILVGIVKVWNDDISLHVEYKMGEDVDYPGIEEGWVMTETHLAIFGSLAGIPQTRKNNPIPGQFPYSMEHNSVDTYTYIIPMDEVVSAKLFIAAHAEVHKEYEEEFGSEMVVNGSFEFPEVTRVVNGNYWDIYPSGTVGLGWLVEWRDTLACPLIPPTANLELHKDVKGWLAKCDGQYAELDTSWRDTSEMMQSGCASVRIYQDLEINPYSHCTLNYEWSPRPDYVDNGLEVYWNEVLLNAHSDSGIGE
;
A
#
# COMPACT_ATOMS: atom_id res chain seq x y z
N LEU A 1 39.49 -17.12 16.97
CA LEU A 1 39.57 -16.40 15.69
C LEU A 1 38.63 -17.07 14.72
N THR A 2 37.74 -16.28 14.15
CA THR A 2 36.78 -16.73 13.14
C THR A 2 37.56 -17.16 11.90
N LYS A 3 36.98 -18.05 11.09
CA LYS A 3 37.66 -18.51 9.87
C LYS A 3 37.35 -17.58 8.69
N GLY A 4 36.28 -16.79 8.81
CA GLY A 4 35.89 -15.80 7.81
C GLY A 4 36.94 -14.73 7.56
N THR A 5 37.13 -14.39 6.29
CA THR A 5 37.97 -13.29 5.81
C THR A 5 37.09 -12.18 5.25
N VAL A 6 37.65 -10.99 5.01
CA VAL A 6 36.93 -9.85 4.38
C VAL A 6 36.22 -10.26 3.08
N THR A 7 36.81 -11.16 2.30
CA THR A 7 36.25 -11.63 1.02
C THR A 7 35.39 -12.89 1.13
N ASN A 8 35.40 -13.55 2.28
CA ASN A 8 34.66 -14.78 2.52
C ASN A 8 34.28 -14.88 4.01
N PRO A 9 33.33 -14.07 4.48
CA PRO A 9 32.92 -14.07 5.88
C PRO A 9 32.19 -15.35 6.26
N ASP A 10 32.26 -15.73 7.54
CA ASP A 10 31.37 -16.75 8.09
C ASP A 10 29.95 -16.16 8.16
N LYS A 11 28.94 -16.82 7.59
CA LYS A 11 27.57 -16.31 7.48
C LYS A 11 26.59 -17.16 8.28
N PHE A 12 25.67 -16.50 8.98
CA PHE A 12 24.64 -17.14 9.80
C PHE A 12 23.26 -16.52 9.50
N PRO A 13 22.19 -17.30 9.40
CA PRO A 13 20.85 -16.76 9.15
C PRO A 13 20.36 -15.96 10.35
N LEU A 14 19.64 -14.86 10.07
CA LEU A 14 18.94 -14.05 11.06
C LEU A 14 17.44 -14.23 10.85
N TYR A 15 16.75 -14.69 11.91
CA TYR A 15 15.32 -14.99 11.87
C TYR A 15 14.51 -13.99 12.69
N ALA A 16 13.43 -13.47 12.10
CA ALA A 16 12.35 -12.80 12.82
C ALA A 16 11.24 -13.79 13.14
N GLY A 17 10.46 -13.55 14.21
CA GLY A 17 9.29 -14.38 14.51
C GLY A 17 9.55 -15.87 14.80
N GLN A 18 10.83 -16.27 14.95
CA GLN A 18 11.39 -17.63 15.09
C GLN A 18 11.72 -18.36 13.79
N ASP A 19 10.99 -18.13 12.69
CA ASP A 19 11.10 -18.93 11.47
C ASP A 19 11.17 -18.11 10.18
N ILE A 20 10.96 -16.79 10.23
CA ILE A 20 11.03 -15.92 9.06
C ILE A 20 12.48 -15.53 8.83
N LEU A 21 13.08 -15.99 7.74
CA LEU A 21 14.44 -15.60 7.36
C LEU A 21 14.42 -14.16 6.83
N VAL A 22 14.97 -13.21 7.59
CA VAL A 22 14.91 -11.76 7.27
C VAL A 22 16.25 -11.15 6.89
N GLY A 23 17.34 -11.87 7.16
CA GLY A 23 18.67 -11.41 6.86
C GLY A 23 19.74 -12.41 7.28
N ILE A 24 20.96 -11.92 7.37
CA ILE A 24 22.13 -12.67 7.78
C ILE A 24 23.03 -11.86 8.71
N VAL A 25 23.80 -12.58 9.53
CA VAL A 25 24.94 -12.04 10.27
C VAL A 25 26.22 -12.56 9.61
N LYS A 26 27.09 -11.64 9.19
CA LYS A 26 28.40 -11.94 8.62
C LYS A 26 29.50 -11.65 9.64
N VAL A 27 30.45 -12.56 9.76
CA VAL A 27 31.55 -12.45 10.71
C VAL A 27 32.89 -12.70 10.03
N TRP A 28 33.81 -11.74 10.14
CA TRP A 28 35.17 -11.87 9.62
C TRP A 28 36.15 -11.06 10.44
N ASN A 29 37.44 -11.21 10.15
CA ASN A 29 38.47 -10.32 10.68
C ASN A 29 39.49 -9.91 9.60
N ASP A 30 40.21 -8.83 9.86
CA ASP A 30 41.23 -8.24 9.00
C ASP A 30 42.60 -8.12 9.71
N ASP A 31 42.86 -9.01 10.68
CA ASP A 31 44.00 -9.01 11.62
C ASP A 31 44.05 -7.82 12.60
N ILE A 32 43.30 -6.74 12.36
CA ILE A 32 43.24 -5.55 13.22
C ILE A 32 41.98 -5.58 14.09
N SER A 33 40.84 -5.95 13.48
CA SER A 33 39.52 -5.92 14.09
C SER A 33 38.70 -7.16 13.71
N LEU A 34 37.82 -7.56 14.61
CA LEU A 34 36.69 -8.45 14.35
C LEU A 34 35.51 -7.61 13.85
N HIS A 35 34.89 -8.03 12.77
CA HIS A 35 33.72 -7.41 12.18
C HIS A 35 32.50 -8.33 12.33
N VAL A 36 31.39 -7.78 12.81
CA VAL A 36 30.09 -8.47 12.89
C VAL A 36 29.05 -7.58 12.22
N GLU A 37 28.69 -7.92 10.98
CA GLU A 37 27.72 -7.20 10.16
C GLU A 37 26.36 -7.89 10.22
N TYR A 38 25.34 -7.12 10.54
CA TYR A 38 23.94 -7.46 10.34
C TYR A 38 23.54 -6.93 8.97
N LYS A 39 22.93 -7.78 8.14
CA LYS A 39 22.42 -7.39 6.83
C LYS A 39 21.02 -7.98 6.63
N MET A 40 20.03 -7.12 6.48
CA MET A 40 18.68 -7.49 6.03
C MET A 40 18.65 -7.67 4.52
N GLY A 41 17.69 -8.45 4.03
CA GLY A 41 17.49 -8.63 2.60
C GLY A 41 18.56 -9.52 1.92
N GLU A 42 18.60 -9.47 0.60
CA GLU A 42 19.23 -10.50 -0.25
C GLU A 42 20.70 -10.82 0.10
N ASP A 43 21.02 -12.13 0.12
CA ASP A 43 22.38 -12.66 0.07
C ASP A 43 22.45 -13.90 -0.82
N VAL A 44 23.51 -13.99 -1.62
CA VAL A 44 23.70 -15.04 -2.63
C VAL A 44 23.73 -16.46 -2.04
N ASP A 45 24.18 -16.62 -0.79
CA ASP A 45 24.28 -17.93 -0.15
C ASP A 45 23.00 -18.36 0.57
N TYR A 46 22.05 -17.43 0.72
CA TYR A 46 20.80 -17.62 1.47
C TYR A 46 19.60 -17.19 0.60
N PRO A 47 19.20 -18.00 -0.39
CA PRO A 47 17.98 -17.71 -1.16
C PRO A 47 16.75 -17.79 -0.25
N GLY A 48 15.75 -16.95 -0.51
CA GLY A 48 14.50 -16.92 0.25
C GLY A 48 14.53 -16.07 1.52
N ILE A 49 15.48 -15.13 1.64
CA ILE A 49 15.38 -14.03 2.61
C ILE A 49 14.19 -13.16 2.23
N GLU A 50 13.30 -12.89 3.18
CA GLU A 50 12.21 -11.94 2.98
C GLU A 50 12.73 -10.50 2.87
N GLU A 51 12.17 -9.76 1.90
CA GLU A 51 12.47 -8.35 1.66
C GLU A 51 11.62 -7.42 2.54
N GLY A 52 12.02 -6.14 2.60
CA GLY A 52 11.31 -5.08 3.32
C GLY A 52 11.54 -5.09 4.83
N TRP A 53 12.49 -5.88 5.36
CA TRP A 53 12.82 -5.86 6.78
C TRP A 53 13.93 -4.85 7.08
N VAL A 54 13.77 -4.09 8.15
CA VAL A 54 14.76 -3.13 8.66
C VAL A 54 14.96 -3.31 10.16
N MET A 55 16.14 -2.92 10.66
CA MET A 55 16.52 -2.99 12.07
C MET A 55 16.22 -1.67 12.79
N THR A 56 15.68 -1.77 14.00
CA THR A 56 15.54 -0.67 14.96
C THR A 56 16.54 -0.75 16.08
N GLU A 57 17.02 -1.96 16.42
CA GLU A 57 18.07 -2.14 17.43
C GLU A 57 18.95 -3.35 17.06
N THR A 58 20.23 -3.29 17.43
CA THR A 58 21.14 -4.44 17.37
C THR A 58 21.81 -4.69 18.72
N HIS A 59 22.08 -5.96 19.00
CA HIS A 59 22.60 -6.45 20.27
C HIS A 59 23.65 -7.53 20.01
N LEU A 60 24.88 -7.34 20.52
CA LEU A 60 26.02 -8.22 20.26
C LEU A 60 26.77 -8.60 21.55
N ALA A 61 27.04 -9.90 21.70
CA ALA A 61 27.85 -10.45 22.77
C ALA A 61 28.93 -11.37 22.19
N ILE A 62 30.18 -11.13 22.60
CA ILE A 62 31.36 -11.86 22.13
C ILE A 62 32.14 -12.35 23.35
N PHE A 63 32.29 -13.66 23.49
CA PHE A 63 32.99 -14.25 24.64
C PHE A 63 33.87 -15.44 24.26
N GLY A 64 34.89 -15.71 25.08
CA GLY A 64 35.78 -16.87 24.92
C GLY A 64 35.13 -18.22 25.26
N SER A 65 33.95 -18.21 25.89
CA SER A 65 33.19 -19.41 26.25
C SER A 65 31.69 -19.13 26.17
N LEU A 66 30.90 -20.17 25.91
CA LEU A 66 29.44 -20.07 25.88
C LEU A 66 28.87 -19.57 27.22
N ALA A 67 29.46 -19.97 28.35
CA ALA A 67 29.07 -19.53 29.68
C ALA A 67 29.31 -18.03 29.93
N GLY A 68 30.09 -17.36 29.07
CA GLY A 68 30.28 -15.92 29.13
C GLY A 68 29.14 -15.12 28.53
N ILE A 69 28.33 -15.71 27.65
CA ILE A 69 27.15 -15.05 27.07
C ILE A 69 26.02 -15.11 28.11
N PRO A 70 25.46 -13.96 28.56
CA PRO A 70 24.34 -13.97 29.49
C PRO A 70 23.12 -14.70 28.90
N GLN A 71 22.71 -15.79 29.55
CA GLN A 71 21.66 -16.68 29.08
C GLN A 71 20.59 -16.90 30.14
N THR A 72 19.34 -16.96 29.70
CA THR A 72 18.21 -17.48 30.49
C THR A 72 18.45 -18.95 30.85
N ARG A 73 17.66 -19.50 31.78
CA ARG A 73 17.70 -20.94 32.13
C ARG A 73 17.43 -21.89 30.94
N LYS A 74 16.93 -21.38 29.82
CA LYS A 74 16.69 -22.13 28.57
C LYS A 74 17.78 -21.90 27.51
N ASN A 75 18.92 -21.30 27.88
CA ASN A 75 20.04 -20.95 27.00
C ASN A 75 19.76 -19.86 25.95
N ASN A 76 18.63 -19.14 26.06
CA ASN A 76 18.39 -17.97 25.21
C ASN A 76 19.14 -16.76 25.77
N PRO A 77 19.82 -15.95 24.96
CA PRO A 77 20.42 -14.69 25.42
C PRO A 77 19.42 -13.80 26.16
N ILE A 78 19.87 -13.09 27.20
CA ILE A 78 19.01 -12.19 28.01
C ILE A 78 19.02 -10.78 27.38
N PRO A 79 17.88 -10.25 26.89
CA PRO A 79 17.76 -8.85 26.46
C PRO A 79 18.18 -7.89 27.58
N GLY A 80 18.92 -6.82 27.23
CA GLY A 80 19.45 -5.84 28.18
C GLY A 80 20.76 -6.22 28.90
N GLN A 81 21.39 -7.34 28.58
CA GLN A 81 22.70 -7.74 29.11
C GLN A 81 23.79 -7.92 28.04
N PHE A 82 23.53 -7.47 26.82
CA PHE A 82 24.53 -7.51 25.74
C PHE A 82 25.60 -6.43 25.97
N PRO A 83 26.91 -6.77 25.92
CA PRO A 83 27.99 -5.79 26.07
C PRO A 83 27.99 -4.69 25.00
N TYR A 84 27.51 -5.01 23.80
CA TYR A 84 27.39 -4.07 22.70
C TYR A 84 25.91 -3.98 22.29
N SER A 85 25.41 -2.76 22.14
CA SER A 85 24.07 -2.46 21.66
C SER A 85 24.06 -1.17 20.86
N MET A 86 23.12 -1.03 19.93
CA MET A 86 22.94 0.19 19.14
C MET A 86 21.46 0.35 18.77
N GLU A 87 20.90 1.54 18.96
CA GLU A 87 19.60 1.94 18.41
C GLU A 87 19.77 2.50 17.00
N HIS A 88 18.82 2.21 16.13
CA HIS A 88 18.82 2.60 14.72
C HIS A 88 17.52 3.31 14.36
N ASN A 89 17.60 4.19 13.37
CA ASN A 89 16.43 4.75 12.70
C ASN A 89 16.18 4.02 11.38
N SER A 90 15.67 2.78 11.47
CA SER A 90 15.35 1.89 10.34
C SER A 90 16.51 1.73 9.35
N VAL A 91 17.45 0.83 9.65
CA VAL A 91 18.58 0.52 8.76
C VAL A 91 18.56 -0.93 8.30
N ASP A 92 18.99 -1.19 7.08
CA ASP A 92 19.10 -2.53 6.50
C ASP A 92 20.45 -3.18 6.78
N THR A 93 21.48 -2.39 7.13
CA THR A 93 22.81 -2.89 7.45
C THR A 93 23.43 -2.17 8.64
N TYR A 94 24.17 -2.91 9.46
CA TYR A 94 24.96 -2.34 10.54
C TYR A 94 26.12 -3.25 10.94
N THR A 95 27.30 -2.66 11.17
CA THR A 95 28.52 -3.41 11.48
C THR A 95 29.13 -2.96 12.80
N TYR A 96 29.29 -3.90 13.73
CA TYR A 96 30.17 -3.72 14.88
C TYR A 96 31.62 -4.02 14.47
N ILE A 97 32.52 -3.12 14.85
CA ILE A 97 33.97 -3.25 14.63
C ILE A 97 34.63 -3.31 16.01
N ILE A 98 35.17 -4.47 16.36
CA ILE A 98 35.78 -4.74 17.66
C ILE A 98 37.28 -4.90 17.47
N PRO A 99 38.12 -4.03 18.07
CA PRO A 99 39.57 -4.19 18.04
C PRO A 99 40.03 -5.57 18.54
N MET A 100 41.02 -6.18 17.87
CA MET A 100 41.48 -7.53 18.23
C MET A 100 42.13 -7.62 19.62
N ASP A 101 42.60 -6.51 20.19
CA ASP A 101 43.11 -6.46 21.56
C ASP A 101 42.01 -6.56 22.63
N GLU A 102 40.76 -6.25 22.28
CA GLU A 102 39.58 -6.56 23.11
C GLU A 102 39.16 -8.03 23.00
N VAL A 103 39.59 -8.72 21.94
CA VAL A 103 39.25 -10.13 21.65
C VAL A 103 40.27 -11.07 22.32
N VAL A 104 40.06 -11.34 23.61
CA VAL A 104 41.03 -12.08 24.45
C VAL A 104 41.05 -13.62 24.27
N SER A 105 40.43 -14.17 23.22
CA SER A 105 40.28 -15.64 23.07
C SER A 105 40.48 -16.17 21.65
N ALA A 106 41.23 -17.28 21.55
CA ALA A 106 41.40 -18.03 20.31
C ALA A 106 40.12 -18.74 19.84
N LYS A 107 39.12 -18.93 20.71
CA LYS A 107 37.80 -19.44 20.35
C LYS A 107 36.75 -18.42 20.79
N LEU A 108 35.88 -18.01 19.87
CA LEU A 108 34.84 -17.02 20.13
C LEU A 108 33.47 -17.67 20.05
N PHE A 109 32.59 -17.22 20.92
CA PHE A 109 31.17 -17.47 20.91
C PHE A 109 30.49 -16.11 20.72
N ILE A 110 29.65 -16.03 19.70
CA ILE A 110 28.97 -14.79 19.30
C ILE A 110 27.47 -15.03 19.44
N ALA A 111 26.79 -14.15 20.17
CA ALA A 111 25.34 -14.04 20.14
C ALA A 111 24.98 -12.70 19.51
N ALA A 112 24.19 -12.76 18.45
CA ALA A 112 23.71 -11.63 17.68
C ALA A 112 22.19 -11.61 17.74
N HIS A 113 21.62 -10.44 17.98
CA HIS A 113 20.18 -10.23 18.00
C HIS A 113 19.89 -8.87 17.35
N ALA A 114 18.81 -8.79 16.59
CA ALA A 114 18.29 -7.54 16.07
C ALA A 114 16.80 -7.44 16.39
N GLU A 115 16.37 -6.25 16.78
CA GLU A 115 14.97 -5.88 16.74
C GLU A 115 14.65 -5.35 15.36
N VAL A 116 13.63 -5.91 14.73
CA VAL A 116 13.30 -5.66 13.33
C VAL A 116 11.81 -5.41 13.15
N HIS A 117 11.46 -4.61 12.15
CA HIS A 117 10.11 -4.51 11.64
C HIS A 117 10.13 -4.52 10.12
N LYS A 118 8.97 -4.79 9.52
CA LYS A 118 8.80 -4.73 8.08
C LYS A 118 8.45 -3.29 7.72
N GLU A 119 9.35 -2.62 7.03
CA GLU A 119 9.09 -1.37 6.35
C GLU A 119 8.48 -1.76 4.99
N TYR A 120 7.17 -1.56 4.88
CA TYR A 120 6.56 -1.55 3.57
C TYR A 120 7.04 -0.26 2.93
N GLU A 121 7.81 -0.35 1.85
CA GLU A 121 7.77 0.74 0.90
C GLU A 121 6.29 0.85 0.50
N GLU A 122 5.64 1.93 0.93
CA GLU A 122 4.45 2.41 0.24
C GLU A 122 4.93 2.84 -1.14
N GLU A 123 5.16 1.86 -2.03
CA GLU A 123 4.91 2.12 -3.43
C GLU A 123 3.44 2.56 -3.46
N PHE A 124 3.21 3.85 -3.70
CA PHE A 124 1.93 4.29 -4.23
C PHE A 124 1.70 3.38 -5.44
N GLY A 125 0.83 2.38 -5.27
CA GLY A 125 0.49 1.48 -6.35
C GLY A 125 0.14 2.33 -7.55
N SER A 126 0.60 1.93 -8.73
CA SER A 126 0.22 2.63 -9.96
C SER A 126 -1.30 2.70 -10.01
N GLU A 127 -1.86 3.89 -10.22
CA GLU A 127 -3.30 4.03 -10.47
C GLU A 127 -3.68 3.08 -11.61
N MET A 128 -4.60 2.17 -11.31
CA MET A 128 -5.07 1.14 -12.24
C MET A 128 -6.35 1.58 -12.96
N VAL A 129 -7.12 2.46 -12.32
CA VAL A 129 -8.37 3.03 -12.84
C VAL A 129 -8.04 4.08 -13.90
N VAL A 130 -8.53 3.86 -15.11
CA VAL A 130 -8.40 4.84 -16.18
C VAL A 130 -9.40 5.96 -15.92
N ASN A 131 -8.95 7.22 -15.93
CA ASN A 131 -9.84 8.37 -15.77
C ASN A 131 -10.68 8.31 -14.47
N GLY A 132 -10.07 7.89 -13.36
CA GLY A 132 -10.72 7.83 -12.05
C GLY A 132 -11.15 9.20 -11.50
N SER A 133 -10.55 10.29 -12.00
CA SER A 133 -10.94 11.67 -11.69
C SER A 133 -12.01 12.25 -12.61
N PHE A 134 -12.47 11.51 -13.63
CA PHE A 134 -13.51 11.96 -14.57
C PHE A 134 -13.19 13.23 -15.39
N GLU A 135 -11.91 13.51 -15.62
CA GLU A 135 -11.52 14.72 -16.36
C GLU A 135 -11.68 14.61 -17.88
N PHE A 136 -11.89 13.40 -18.39
CA PHE A 136 -12.16 13.14 -19.79
C PHE A 136 -13.48 12.39 -20.02
N PRO A 137 -14.25 12.73 -21.06
CA PRO A 137 -14.14 13.94 -21.88
C PRO A 137 -14.41 15.23 -21.07
N GLU A 138 -13.81 16.34 -21.48
CA GLU A 138 -14.04 17.64 -20.82
C GLU A 138 -15.46 18.16 -21.10
N VAL A 139 -16.18 18.48 -20.02
CA VAL A 139 -17.43 19.23 -20.02
C VAL A 139 -17.14 20.67 -20.41
N THR A 140 -17.46 21.00 -21.65
CA THR A 140 -17.37 22.35 -22.22
C THR A 140 -18.74 23.00 -22.41
N ARG A 141 -19.80 22.19 -22.30
CA ARG A 141 -21.17 22.59 -22.53
C ARG A 141 -21.76 23.33 -21.34
N VAL A 142 -22.55 24.37 -21.61
CA VAL A 142 -23.33 25.11 -20.61
C VAL A 142 -24.82 24.93 -20.85
N VAL A 143 -25.54 24.47 -19.82
CA VAL A 143 -27.00 24.35 -19.83
C VAL A 143 -27.55 25.06 -18.60
N ASN A 144 -28.41 26.07 -18.82
CA ASN A 144 -29.02 26.88 -17.77
C ASN A 144 -28.00 27.48 -16.77
N GLY A 145 -26.81 27.86 -17.25
CA GLY A 145 -25.75 28.45 -16.44
C GLY A 145 -24.89 27.45 -15.66
N ASN A 146 -25.08 26.15 -15.85
CA ASN A 146 -24.27 25.09 -15.24
C ASN A 146 -23.48 24.35 -16.32
N TYR A 147 -22.26 23.92 -16.01
CA TYR A 147 -21.47 23.10 -16.92
C TYR A 147 -21.73 21.63 -16.64
N TRP A 148 -22.48 20.99 -17.51
CA TRP A 148 -22.70 19.55 -17.49
C TRP A 148 -22.97 19.02 -18.89
N ASP A 149 -22.66 17.75 -19.09
CA ASP A 149 -23.02 17.01 -20.30
C ASP A 149 -23.19 15.51 -20.00
N ILE A 150 -23.79 14.79 -20.95
CA ILE A 150 -24.00 13.35 -20.85
C ILE A 150 -23.18 12.61 -21.90
N TYR A 151 -22.51 11.53 -21.46
CA TYR A 151 -21.61 10.76 -22.29
C TYR A 151 -22.06 9.31 -22.35
N PRO A 152 -22.43 8.80 -23.54
CA PRO A 152 -22.80 7.40 -23.71
C PRO A 152 -21.69 6.43 -23.29
N SER A 153 -22.08 5.29 -22.74
CA SER A 153 -21.18 4.17 -22.45
C SER A 153 -20.33 3.84 -23.69
N GLY A 154 -19.01 3.73 -23.50
CA GLY A 154 -18.04 3.53 -24.59
C GLY A 154 -17.55 4.81 -25.27
N THR A 155 -17.91 6.00 -24.77
CA THR A 155 -17.30 7.27 -25.21
C THR A 155 -15.78 7.23 -25.06
N VAL A 156 -15.06 7.60 -26.13
CA VAL A 156 -13.59 7.61 -26.14
C VAL A 156 -13.07 8.57 -25.07
N GLY A 157 -12.14 8.08 -24.25
CA GLY A 157 -11.55 8.85 -23.15
C GLY A 157 -12.34 8.78 -21.84
N LEU A 158 -13.59 8.31 -21.84
CA LEU A 158 -14.38 8.19 -20.60
C LEU A 158 -13.78 7.15 -19.65
N GLY A 159 -13.23 6.05 -20.16
CA GLY A 159 -12.59 5.02 -19.34
C GLY A 159 -13.56 4.12 -18.56
N TRP A 160 -14.82 4.53 -18.40
CA TRP A 160 -15.84 3.80 -17.64
C TRP A 160 -16.92 3.18 -18.55
N LEU A 161 -17.30 1.95 -18.25
CA LEU A 161 -18.54 1.36 -18.76
C LEU A 161 -19.71 1.80 -17.87
N VAL A 162 -20.84 2.07 -18.50
CA VAL A 162 -22.04 2.60 -17.86
C VAL A 162 -23.24 1.72 -18.17
N GLU A 163 -24.03 1.40 -17.15
CA GLU A 163 -25.24 0.62 -17.26
C GLU A 163 -26.37 1.18 -16.40
N TRP A 164 -27.60 1.10 -16.90
CA TRP A 164 -28.80 1.45 -16.15
C TRP A 164 -29.03 0.47 -14.98
N ARG A 165 -29.30 0.96 -13.76
CA ARG A 165 -29.59 0.08 -12.62
C ARG A 165 -30.99 -0.53 -12.67
N ASP A 166 -32.02 0.22 -13.05
CA ASP A 166 -33.40 -0.27 -13.13
C ASP A 166 -33.96 -0.11 -14.55
N THR A 167 -33.86 -1.18 -15.34
CA THR A 167 -34.37 -1.21 -16.71
C THR A 167 -35.82 -1.67 -16.79
N LEU A 168 -36.36 -2.33 -15.76
CA LEU A 168 -37.70 -2.92 -15.79
C LEU A 168 -38.78 -1.87 -15.47
N ALA A 169 -38.46 -0.88 -14.64
CA ALA A 169 -39.37 0.22 -14.31
C ALA A 169 -39.44 1.31 -15.39
N CYS A 170 -38.57 1.26 -16.41
CA CYS A 170 -38.27 2.39 -17.29
C CYS A 170 -38.45 2.06 -18.77
N PRO A 171 -39.70 2.00 -19.27
CA PRO A 171 -40.02 1.49 -20.61
C PRO A 171 -39.50 2.35 -21.78
N LEU A 172 -39.04 3.58 -21.50
CA LEU A 172 -38.52 4.53 -22.49
C LEU A 172 -37.02 4.77 -22.38
N ILE A 173 -36.33 3.99 -21.55
CA ILE A 173 -34.89 4.14 -21.36
C ILE A 173 -34.14 3.66 -22.61
N PRO A 174 -33.18 4.42 -23.13
CA PRO A 174 -32.39 3.99 -24.28
C PRO A 174 -31.55 2.76 -23.95
N PRO A 175 -31.21 1.93 -24.96
CA PRO A 175 -30.39 0.74 -24.73
C PRO A 175 -28.98 1.06 -24.23
N THR A 176 -28.43 2.23 -24.59
CA THR A 176 -27.12 2.70 -24.12
C THR A 176 -27.32 3.66 -22.97
N ALA A 177 -26.66 3.38 -21.83
CA ALA A 177 -26.63 4.28 -20.70
C ALA A 177 -25.64 5.42 -20.89
N ASN A 178 -25.91 6.55 -20.25
CA ASN A 178 -25.01 7.70 -20.23
C ASN A 178 -24.45 7.89 -18.83
N LEU A 179 -23.22 8.40 -18.73
CA LEU A 179 -22.72 9.02 -17.52
C LEU A 179 -22.87 10.53 -17.64
N GLU A 180 -23.36 11.17 -16.58
CA GLU A 180 -23.40 12.63 -16.50
C GLU A 180 -22.13 13.12 -15.80
N LEU A 181 -21.43 14.06 -16.44
CA LEU A 181 -20.28 14.75 -15.85
C LEU A 181 -20.63 16.21 -15.60
N HIS A 182 -20.23 16.71 -14.45
CA HIS A 182 -20.48 18.06 -13.96
C HIS A 182 -19.16 18.81 -13.77
N LYS A 183 -19.20 20.12 -13.94
CA LYS A 183 -18.12 21.07 -13.65
C LYS A 183 -18.71 22.29 -12.97
N ASP A 184 -18.39 22.50 -11.69
CA ASP A 184 -18.84 23.69 -10.94
C ASP A 184 -20.38 23.91 -10.96
N VAL A 185 -21.16 22.82 -11.03
CA VAL A 185 -22.63 22.91 -10.99
C VAL A 185 -23.05 23.43 -9.63
N LYS A 186 -23.77 24.56 -9.60
CA LYS A 186 -24.19 25.25 -8.36
C LYS A 186 -23.06 25.58 -7.38
N GLY A 187 -21.81 25.70 -7.84
CA GLY A 187 -20.66 25.98 -6.97
C GLY A 187 -20.09 24.74 -6.27
N TRP A 188 -20.54 23.53 -6.62
CA TRP A 188 -19.99 22.28 -6.08
C TRP A 188 -18.63 22.00 -6.72
N LEU A 189 -17.64 21.76 -5.88
CA LEU A 189 -16.24 21.66 -6.26
C LEU A 189 -15.86 20.21 -6.47
N ALA A 190 -15.21 19.93 -7.59
CA ALA A 190 -14.57 18.64 -7.79
C ALA A 190 -13.45 18.43 -6.77
N LYS A 191 -13.29 17.19 -6.29
CA LYS A 191 -12.15 16.83 -5.46
C LYS A 191 -10.83 16.99 -6.21
N CYS A 192 -10.83 16.56 -7.47
CA CYS A 192 -9.66 16.53 -8.34
C CYS A 192 -9.92 17.44 -9.54
N ASP A 193 -8.92 18.26 -9.90
CA ASP A 193 -8.87 19.13 -11.07
C ASP A 193 -10.11 20.02 -11.32
N GLY A 194 -11.21 19.50 -11.88
CA GLY A 194 -12.39 20.32 -12.12
C GLY A 194 -13.71 19.62 -12.38
N GLN A 195 -13.78 18.29 -12.47
CA GLN A 195 -15.00 17.58 -12.85
C GLN A 195 -15.31 16.39 -11.94
N TYR A 196 -16.57 15.98 -11.95
CA TYR A 196 -17.05 14.81 -11.21
C TYR A 196 -18.23 14.16 -11.92
N ALA A 197 -18.46 12.88 -11.61
CA ALA A 197 -19.59 12.12 -12.12
C ALA A 197 -20.83 12.26 -11.22
N GLU A 198 -22.00 12.39 -11.83
CA GLU A 198 -23.31 12.26 -11.19
C GLU A 198 -23.94 10.95 -11.66
N LEU A 199 -24.41 10.12 -10.72
CA LEU A 199 -24.93 8.78 -11.02
C LEU A 199 -26.46 8.78 -11.24
N ASP A 200 -27.13 9.91 -11.01
CA ASP A 200 -28.49 10.18 -11.47
C ASP A 200 -28.42 10.97 -12.80
N THR A 201 -28.23 10.24 -13.90
CA THR A 201 -27.92 10.84 -15.22
C THR A 201 -29.17 11.26 -16.01
N SER A 202 -28.98 11.83 -17.20
CA SER A 202 -30.06 12.02 -18.18
C SER A 202 -29.85 11.17 -19.44
N TRP A 203 -30.95 10.78 -20.09
CA TRP A 203 -30.93 10.23 -21.45
C TRP A 203 -31.57 11.13 -22.50
N ARG A 204 -31.91 12.37 -22.14
CA ARG A 204 -32.40 13.40 -23.05
C ARG A 204 -31.59 14.67 -22.95
N ASP A 205 -31.43 15.30 -24.10
CA ASP A 205 -30.75 16.57 -24.26
C ASP A 205 -31.62 17.80 -23.88
N THR A 206 -32.69 17.58 -23.11
CA THR A 206 -33.69 18.60 -22.78
C THR A 206 -33.94 18.63 -21.27
N SER A 207 -34.28 19.82 -20.74
CA SER A 207 -34.70 20.01 -19.34
C SER A 207 -36.08 19.39 -19.02
N GLU A 208 -36.55 18.47 -19.86
CA GLU A 208 -37.82 17.77 -19.65
C GLU A 208 -37.67 16.81 -18.46
N MET A 209 -38.60 16.93 -17.51
CA MET A 209 -38.66 16.06 -16.34
C MET A 209 -38.76 14.60 -16.78
N MET A 210 -37.73 13.81 -16.45
CA MET A 210 -37.73 12.38 -16.65
C MET A 210 -38.59 11.70 -15.58
N GLN A 211 -39.01 10.46 -15.82
CA GLN A 211 -39.64 9.67 -14.77
C GLN A 211 -38.61 9.47 -13.64
N SER A 212 -38.95 9.91 -12.43
CA SER A 212 -38.11 9.74 -11.24
C SER A 212 -37.73 8.26 -11.06
N GLY A 213 -36.45 8.01 -10.78
CA GLY A 213 -35.88 6.66 -10.61
C GLY A 213 -35.37 5.99 -11.89
N CYS A 214 -35.59 6.59 -13.07
CA CYS A 214 -35.15 5.99 -14.34
C CYS A 214 -33.78 6.45 -14.84
N ALA A 215 -33.06 7.19 -14.02
CA ALA A 215 -31.82 7.89 -14.35
C ALA A 215 -30.59 7.29 -13.64
N SER A 216 -30.80 6.40 -12.68
CA SER A 216 -29.70 5.84 -11.89
C SER A 216 -28.85 4.86 -12.71
N VAL A 217 -27.54 5.07 -12.68
CA VAL A 217 -26.55 4.22 -13.35
C VAL A 217 -25.59 3.56 -12.36
N ARG A 218 -25.02 2.43 -12.79
CA ARG A 218 -23.75 1.93 -12.26
C ARG A 218 -22.65 2.19 -13.26
N ILE A 219 -21.46 2.48 -12.76
CA ILE A 219 -20.23 2.59 -13.55
C ILE A 219 -19.22 1.55 -13.09
N TYR A 220 -18.44 1.00 -14.01
CA TYR A 220 -17.42 0.02 -13.69
C TYR A 220 -16.25 0.01 -14.69
N GLN A 221 -15.12 -0.55 -14.23
CA GLN A 221 -13.97 -0.93 -15.05
C GLN A 221 -13.54 -2.34 -14.68
N ASP A 222 -13.24 -3.15 -15.69
CA ASP A 222 -12.56 -4.43 -15.50
C ASP A 222 -11.06 -4.18 -15.41
N LEU A 223 -10.45 -4.57 -14.29
CA LEU A 223 -9.02 -4.39 -14.03
C LEU A 223 -8.32 -5.74 -14.07
N GLU A 224 -7.22 -5.84 -14.82
CA GLU A 224 -6.32 -6.99 -14.78
C GLU A 224 -5.37 -6.86 -13.61
N ILE A 225 -5.63 -7.60 -12.53
CA ILE A 225 -4.87 -7.51 -11.29
C ILE A 225 -4.03 -8.77 -11.08
N ASN A 226 -2.78 -8.59 -10.69
CA ASN A 226 -1.96 -9.69 -10.23
C ASN A 226 -2.52 -10.25 -8.90
N PRO A 227 -2.85 -11.55 -8.80
CA PRO A 227 -3.49 -12.12 -7.62
C PRO A 227 -2.64 -12.05 -6.33
N TYR A 228 -1.36 -11.71 -6.45
CA TYR A 228 -0.45 -11.52 -5.31
C TYR A 228 -0.27 -10.05 -4.91
N SER A 229 -0.89 -9.11 -5.61
CA SER A 229 -0.84 -7.69 -5.26
C SER A 229 -1.84 -7.35 -4.17
N HIS A 230 -1.44 -6.44 -3.29
CA HIS A 230 -2.35 -5.75 -2.38
C HIS A 230 -2.89 -4.50 -3.08
N CYS A 231 -4.21 -4.36 -3.17
CA CYS A 231 -4.86 -3.20 -3.79
C CYS A 231 -5.63 -2.41 -2.73
N THR A 232 -5.55 -1.09 -2.82
CA THR A 232 -6.37 -0.17 -2.02
C THR A 232 -7.34 0.54 -2.96
N LEU A 233 -8.64 0.46 -2.66
CA LEU A 233 -9.67 1.21 -3.39
C LEU A 233 -9.95 2.53 -2.67
N ASN A 234 -9.65 3.65 -3.32
CA ASN A 234 -9.98 4.98 -2.84
C ASN A 234 -10.99 5.62 -3.80
N TYR A 235 -11.99 6.30 -3.24
CA TYR A 235 -12.98 7.06 -3.99
C TYR A 235 -13.54 8.16 -3.10
N GLU A 236 -14.16 9.14 -3.74
CA GLU A 236 -14.74 10.30 -3.10
C GLU A 236 -16.22 10.37 -3.50
N TRP A 237 -17.07 10.76 -2.56
CA TRP A 237 -18.50 10.83 -2.76
C TRP A 237 -19.06 12.02 -1.98
N SER A 238 -19.99 12.72 -2.61
CA SER A 238 -20.67 13.88 -2.03
C SER A 238 -22.19 13.71 -2.23
N PRO A 239 -22.99 13.61 -1.14
CA PRO A 239 -24.44 13.63 -1.24
C PRO A 239 -24.94 15.02 -1.65
N ARG A 240 -25.97 15.10 -2.49
CA ARG A 240 -26.58 16.39 -2.82
C ARG A 240 -27.31 16.98 -1.60
N PRO A 241 -27.25 18.31 -1.40
CA PRO A 241 -27.98 18.98 -0.33
C PRO A 241 -29.48 18.98 -0.58
N ASP A 242 -30.26 18.87 0.50
CA ASP A 242 -31.74 18.90 0.50
C ASP A 242 -32.45 17.76 -0.26
N TYR A 243 -31.73 16.67 -0.53
CA TYR A 243 -32.29 15.42 -1.07
C TYR A 243 -32.10 14.28 -0.07
N VAL A 244 -33.12 13.42 0.08
CA VAL A 244 -33.13 12.29 1.03
C VAL A 244 -32.74 10.96 0.38
N ASP A 245 -32.59 10.97 -0.94
CA ASP A 245 -32.39 9.82 -1.81
C ASP A 245 -30.96 9.71 -2.35
N ASN A 246 -29.98 10.40 -1.74
CA ASN A 246 -28.58 10.16 -2.09
C ASN A 246 -28.14 8.79 -1.57
N GLY A 247 -27.68 7.93 -2.47
CA GLY A 247 -27.11 6.64 -2.14
C GLY A 247 -25.99 6.28 -3.10
N LEU A 248 -24.88 5.75 -2.56
CA LEU A 248 -23.79 5.17 -3.33
C LEU A 248 -23.45 3.79 -2.79
N GLU A 249 -23.41 2.79 -3.65
CA GLU A 249 -22.91 1.45 -3.32
C GLU A 249 -21.61 1.21 -4.10
N VAL A 250 -20.60 0.66 -3.41
CA VAL A 250 -19.28 0.38 -3.98
C VAL A 250 -18.99 -1.10 -3.90
N TYR A 251 -18.64 -1.68 -5.04
CA TYR A 251 -18.45 -3.12 -5.22
C TYR A 251 -17.03 -3.44 -5.69
N TRP A 252 -16.58 -4.64 -5.36
CA TRP A 252 -15.39 -5.25 -5.93
C TRP A 252 -15.68 -6.70 -6.29
N ASN A 253 -15.51 -7.05 -7.57
CA ASN A 253 -15.84 -8.37 -8.08
C ASN A 253 -17.26 -8.81 -7.67
N GLU A 254 -18.24 -7.90 -7.88
CA GLU A 254 -19.66 -8.07 -7.51
C GLU A 254 -19.95 -8.23 -6.00
N VAL A 255 -18.93 -8.10 -5.14
CA VAL A 255 -19.11 -8.10 -3.68
C VAL A 255 -19.22 -6.67 -3.18
N LEU A 256 -20.29 -6.37 -2.43
CA LEU A 256 -20.48 -5.06 -1.81
C LEU A 256 -19.36 -4.82 -0.77
N LEU A 257 -18.56 -3.77 -0.99
CA LEU A 257 -17.51 -3.36 -0.07
C LEU A 257 -17.96 -2.25 0.87
N ASN A 258 -18.72 -1.29 0.34
CA ASN A 258 -19.19 -0.15 1.13
C ASN A 258 -20.51 0.41 0.57
N ALA A 259 -21.27 1.10 1.41
CA ALA A 259 -22.48 1.80 1.03
C ALA A 259 -22.62 3.10 1.83
N HIS A 260 -23.04 4.15 1.14
CA HIS A 260 -23.25 5.47 1.71
C HIS A 260 -24.67 5.92 1.46
N SER A 261 -25.26 6.60 2.44
CA SER A 261 -26.53 7.31 2.28
C SER A 261 -26.57 8.45 3.30
N ASP A 262 -26.74 9.67 2.81
CA ASP A 262 -26.75 10.87 3.64
C ASP A 262 -27.46 12.03 2.89
N SER A 263 -27.73 13.12 3.60
CA SER A 263 -28.16 14.39 3.00
C SER A 263 -27.04 15.40 3.17
N GLY A 264 -26.49 15.90 2.07
CA GLY A 264 -25.29 16.74 2.10
C GLY A 264 -25.53 18.18 2.53
N ILE A 265 -24.44 18.90 2.74
CA ILE A 265 -24.39 20.37 2.82
C ILE A 265 -23.90 21.03 1.51
N GLY A 266 -23.57 20.21 0.49
CA GLY A 266 -22.97 20.63 -0.77
C GLY A 266 -21.46 20.89 -0.61
N GLU A 267 -20.66 19.99 -1.18
CA GLU A 267 -19.22 20.19 -1.43
C GLU A 267 -18.88 19.57 -2.78
#